data_AF-A0A501W148-F1
#
_entry.id   AF-A0A501W148-F1
#
_cell.length_a   1.000
_cell.length_b   1.000
_cell.length_c   1.000
_cell.angle_alpha   90.00
_cell.angle_beta   90.00
_cell.angle_gamma   90.00
#
_symmetry.space_group_name_H-M   'P 1'
#
loop_
_entity.id
_entity.type
_entity.pdbx_description
1 polymer ?
#
loop_
_entity_poly.entity_id
_entity_poly.type
_entity_poly.pdbx_seq_one_letter_code
_entity_poly.pdbx_strand_id
1 'polypeptide(L)'
;MINKIEVEPDGIWKAVWKINTYEEYLSKIVPELFINDNAPQQVKDGFALAWKLLRQAYFEYQFIDVALTQSIITLERALRLKYDELNNKPKKNITLQKLLKWFLHNGYFEPTNPQIYDQLRLIRNGKVHDTNHSFGGIAFLSKVLTPLQLINDLYEDKELRKKRQEERKQLTHHFQEQLIDGGILHFGNQKLIIMGAWVAFVNNKSYPITLTVVVLPIFDPTPYLTNKTSSFLPIKLTLYNYYVGGGDILLEGINIETNESVKLTRIIEQINMEKFNSWKATAEPIIKEPFHLGLSVDSAISDLFLKRRECNLNCVISFFPFTGPVGVLV
;
A
#
# COMPACT_ATOMS: atom_id res chain seq x y z
N MET A 1 -27.41 3.65 -39.32
CA MET A 1 -27.53 4.64 -38.23
C MET A 1 -26.94 3.99 -36.99
N ILE A 2 -25.92 4.58 -36.38
CA ILE A 2 -25.42 4.09 -35.09
C ILE A 2 -26.38 4.67 -34.05
N ASN A 3 -27.10 3.79 -33.35
CA ASN A 3 -27.96 4.20 -32.24
C ASN A 3 -27.10 4.95 -31.22
N LYS A 4 -27.61 6.08 -30.72
CA LYS A 4 -26.99 6.81 -29.62
C LYS A 4 -26.82 5.83 -28.45
N ILE A 5 -25.58 5.52 -28.08
CA ILE A 5 -25.29 4.68 -26.93
C ILE A 5 -25.49 5.57 -25.70
N GLU A 6 -26.54 5.28 -24.92
CA GLU A 6 -26.67 5.81 -23.57
C GLU A 6 -25.71 5.04 -22.68
N VAL A 7 -24.80 5.77 -22.02
CA VAL A 7 -23.77 5.17 -21.17
C VAL A 7 -24.22 5.37 -19.73
N GLU A 8 -24.68 4.30 -19.10
CA GLU A 8 -25.04 4.28 -17.68
C GLU A 8 -23.87 3.75 -16.84
N PRO A 9 -23.75 4.16 -15.56
CA PRO A 9 -22.79 3.57 -14.65
C PRO A 9 -23.06 2.07 -14.46
N ASP A 10 -21.99 1.29 -14.35
CA ASP A 10 -22.13 -0.12 -14.02
C ASP A 10 -22.76 -0.29 -12.62
N GLY A 11 -23.81 -1.11 -12.54
CA GLY A 11 -24.58 -1.32 -11.30
C GLY A 11 -23.74 -1.83 -10.13
N ILE A 12 -22.59 -2.45 -10.40
CA ILE A 12 -21.69 -3.01 -9.37
C ILE A 12 -21.15 -1.93 -8.43
N TRP A 13 -20.90 -0.71 -8.93
CA TRP A 13 -20.37 0.40 -8.15
C TRP A 13 -21.32 0.85 -7.05
N LYS A 14 -22.60 0.94 -7.39
CA LYS A 14 -23.66 1.28 -6.44
C LYS A 14 -23.98 0.10 -5.51
N ALA A 15 -24.07 -1.12 -6.05
CA ALA A 15 -24.46 -2.29 -5.28
C ALA A 15 -23.45 -2.61 -4.16
N VAL A 16 -22.16 -2.64 -4.50
CA VAL A 16 -21.10 -3.13 -3.63
C VAL A 16 -20.34 -2.00 -2.92
N TRP A 17 -19.96 -0.93 -3.63
CA TRP A 17 -19.14 0.15 -3.04
C TRP A 17 -19.93 1.38 -2.59
N LYS A 18 -21.25 1.39 -2.82
CA LYS A 18 -22.12 2.55 -2.55
C LYS A 18 -21.66 3.82 -3.24
N ILE A 19 -21.00 3.67 -4.40
CA ILE A 19 -20.53 4.78 -5.23
C ILE A 19 -21.66 5.16 -6.19
N ASN A 20 -22.08 6.43 -6.14
CA ASN A 20 -23.23 6.91 -6.92
C ASN A 20 -22.85 7.88 -8.02
N THR A 21 -21.63 8.44 -8.00
CA THR A 21 -21.17 9.43 -8.98
C THR A 21 -19.81 9.05 -9.56
N TYR A 22 -19.52 9.60 -10.73
CA TYR A 22 -18.23 9.39 -11.39
C TYR A 22 -17.09 10.04 -10.61
N GLU A 23 -17.32 11.19 -9.99
CA GLU A 23 -16.34 11.90 -9.16
C GLU A 23 -16.01 11.11 -7.89
N GLU A 24 -17.02 10.51 -7.28
CA GLU A 24 -16.85 9.59 -6.15
C GLU A 24 -16.08 8.34 -6.57
N TYR A 25 -16.36 7.80 -7.77
CA TYR A 25 -15.60 6.70 -8.34
C TYR A 25 -14.12 7.06 -8.52
N LEU A 26 -13.83 8.18 -9.18
CA LEU A 26 -12.46 8.63 -9.40
C LEU A 26 -11.71 8.81 -8.08
N SER A 27 -12.29 9.51 -7.11
CA SER A 27 -11.63 9.77 -5.83
C SER A 27 -11.42 8.52 -4.97
N LYS A 28 -12.31 7.52 -5.04
CA LYS A 28 -12.24 6.31 -4.20
C LYS A 28 -11.50 5.14 -4.85
N ILE A 29 -11.61 5.00 -6.18
CA ILE A 29 -11.19 3.80 -6.91
C ILE A 29 -9.98 4.06 -7.81
N VAL A 30 -9.88 5.24 -8.42
CA VAL A 30 -8.84 5.55 -9.41
C VAL A 30 -7.79 6.48 -8.79
N PRO A 31 -6.64 5.97 -8.33
CA PRO A 31 -5.59 6.83 -7.79
C PRO A 31 -5.05 7.81 -8.85
N GLU A 32 -4.36 8.83 -8.38
CA GLU A 32 -3.72 9.79 -9.25
C GLU A 32 -2.63 9.10 -10.08
N LEU A 33 -2.51 9.40 -11.37
CA LEU A 33 -1.45 8.77 -12.17
C LEU A 33 -0.12 9.45 -11.86
N PHE A 34 0.76 8.77 -11.12
CA PHE A 34 2.15 9.19 -11.00
C PHE A 34 3.09 8.24 -11.73
N ILE A 35 3.78 8.75 -12.74
CA ILE A 35 4.86 8.03 -13.42
C ILE A 35 6.16 8.83 -13.30
N ASN A 36 7.24 8.13 -12.96
CA ASN A 36 8.57 8.71 -12.84
C ASN A 36 8.97 9.45 -14.13
N ASP A 37 9.47 10.68 -13.98
CA ASP A 37 9.82 11.54 -15.11
C ASP A 37 10.91 10.96 -16.02
N ASN A 38 11.79 10.13 -15.45
CA ASN A 38 12.86 9.45 -16.18
C ASN A 38 12.35 8.26 -17.03
N ALA A 39 11.08 7.88 -16.91
CA ALA A 39 10.50 6.84 -17.75
C ALA A 39 10.40 7.32 -19.22
N PRO A 40 10.71 6.49 -20.22
CA PRO A 40 10.56 6.85 -21.63
C PRO A 40 9.11 7.21 -21.98
N GLN A 41 8.91 8.14 -22.92
CA GLN A 41 7.57 8.62 -23.32
C GLN A 41 6.62 7.48 -23.72
N GLN A 42 7.10 6.50 -24.49
CA GLN A 42 6.32 5.32 -24.88
C GLN A 42 5.84 4.44 -23.70
N VAL A 43 6.49 4.53 -22.53
CA VAL A 43 6.05 3.87 -21.29
C VAL A 43 4.99 4.75 -20.62
N LYS A 44 5.20 6.07 -20.56
CA LYS A 44 4.23 7.05 -20.05
C LYS A 44 2.90 6.96 -20.79
N ASP A 45 2.93 6.94 -22.12
CA ASP A 45 1.74 6.83 -22.97
C ASP A 45 1.00 5.50 -22.76
N GLY A 46 1.76 4.41 -22.61
CA GLY A 46 1.22 3.07 -22.35
C GLY A 46 0.41 3.00 -21.06
N PHE A 47 0.87 3.67 -20.00
CA PHE A 47 0.14 3.77 -18.74
C PHE A 47 -0.98 4.78 -18.76
N ALA A 48 -0.81 5.93 -19.43
CA ALA A 48 -1.89 6.88 -19.61
C ALA A 48 -3.11 6.20 -20.27
N LEU A 49 -2.87 5.28 -21.22
CA LEU A 49 -3.92 4.45 -21.79
C LEU A 49 -4.55 3.50 -20.76
N ALA A 50 -3.75 2.77 -19.97
CA ALA A 50 -4.27 1.92 -18.90
C ALA A 50 -5.14 2.71 -17.90
N TRP A 51 -4.74 3.93 -17.55
CA TRP A 51 -5.51 4.81 -16.65
C TRP A 51 -6.80 5.30 -17.29
N LYS A 52 -6.80 5.64 -18.58
CA LYS A 52 -8.03 5.97 -19.31
C LYS A 52 -9.00 4.79 -19.27
N LEU A 53 -8.52 3.56 -19.51
CA LEU A 53 -9.34 2.35 -19.42
C LEU A 53 -9.89 2.15 -18.01
N LEU A 54 -9.06 2.32 -16.99
CA LEU A 54 -9.49 2.22 -15.59
C LEU A 54 -10.57 3.26 -15.26
N ARG A 55 -10.43 4.51 -15.71
CA ARG A 55 -11.47 5.54 -15.56
C ARG A 55 -12.78 5.15 -16.25
N GLN A 56 -12.71 4.57 -17.45
CA GLN A 56 -13.89 4.08 -18.16
C GLN A 56 -14.54 2.87 -17.49
N ALA A 57 -13.86 2.19 -16.56
CA ALA A 57 -14.43 1.06 -15.85
C ALA A 57 -15.60 1.43 -14.93
N TYR A 58 -15.82 2.74 -14.69
CA TYR A 58 -17.06 3.23 -14.09
C TYR A 58 -18.31 2.82 -14.90
N PHE A 59 -18.21 2.81 -16.23
CA PHE A 59 -19.33 2.51 -17.12
C PHE A 59 -19.37 1.04 -17.55
N GLU A 60 -18.20 0.38 -17.62
CA GLU A 60 -18.09 -1.03 -17.97
C GLU A 60 -17.01 -1.69 -17.11
N TYR A 61 -17.42 -2.44 -16.09
CA TYR A 61 -16.47 -2.98 -15.09
C TYR A 61 -15.38 -3.86 -15.71
N GLN A 62 -15.63 -4.48 -16.87
CA GLN A 62 -14.65 -5.33 -17.56
C GLN A 62 -13.40 -4.56 -18.03
N PHE A 63 -13.47 -3.22 -18.13
CA PHE A 63 -12.29 -2.42 -18.45
C PHE A 63 -11.20 -2.46 -17.38
N ILE A 64 -11.47 -2.95 -16.16
CA ILE A 64 -10.43 -3.25 -15.16
C ILE A 64 -9.45 -4.29 -15.69
N ASP A 65 -9.96 -5.38 -16.29
CA ASP A 65 -9.12 -6.46 -16.81
C ASP A 65 -8.29 -5.98 -18.00
N VAL A 66 -8.87 -5.13 -18.85
CA VAL A 66 -8.18 -4.51 -20.00
C VAL A 66 -7.10 -3.54 -19.51
N ALA A 67 -7.40 -2.72 -18.50
CA ALA A 67 -6.45 -1.82 -17.87
C ALA A 67 -5.28 -2.58 -17.23
N LEU A 68 -5.54 -3.69 -16.54
CA LEU A 68 -4.50 -4.55 -15.97
C LEU A 68 -3.61 -5.14 -17.06
N THR A 69 -4.22 -5.66 -18.13
CA THR A 69 -3.48 -6.26 -19.26
C THR A 69 -2.58 -5.23 -19.93
N GLN A 70 -3.11 -4.04 -20.18
CA GLN A 70 -2.36 -2.91 -20.74
C GLN A 70 -1.23 -2.46 -19.81
N SER A 71 -1.46 -2.46 -18.49
CA SER A 71 -0.45 -2.13 -17.48
C SER A 71 0.70 -3.15 -17.47
N ILE A 72 0.39 -4.44 -17.56
CA ILE A 72 1.41 -5.51 -17.61
C ILE A 72 2.22 -5.44 -18.91
N ILE A 73 1.58 -5.21 -20.06
CA ILE A 73 2.27 -5.03 -21.35
C ILE A 73 3.22 -3.83 -21.28
N THR A 74 2.78 -2.74 -20.66
CA THR A 74 3.58 -1.52 -20.47
C THR A 74 4.78 -1.78 -19.57
N LEU A 75 4.60 -2.53 -18.47
CA LEU A 75 5.70 -3.03 -17.62
C LEU A 75 6.71 -3.86 -18.42
N GLU A 76 6.25 -4.85 -19.18
CA GLU A 76 7.16 -5.69 -19.98
C GLU A 76 7.98 -4.85 -20.96
N ARG A 77 7.36 -3.87 -21.62
CA ARG A 77 8.05 -2.92 -22.49
C ARG A 77 9.11 -2.11 -21.73
N ALA A 78 8.76 -1.54 -20.58
CA ALA A 78 9.70 -0.77 -19.77
C ALA A 78 10.90 -1.59 -19.30
N LEU A 79 10.67 -2.84 -18.87
CA LEU A 79 11.73 -3.75 -18.44
C LEU A 79 12.69 -4.05 -19.59
N ARG A 80 12.18 -4.29 -20.81
CA ARG A 80 13.03 -4.52 -21.99
C ARG A 80 13.87 -3.29 -22.32
N LEU A 81 13.25 -2.11 -22.36
CA LEU A 81 13.95 -0.86 -22.64
C LEU A 81 15.08 -0.61 -21.64
N LYS A 82 14.77 -0.72 -20.34
CA LYS A 82 15.78 -0.51 -19.30
C LYS A 82 16.87 -1.58 -19.32
N TYR A 83 16.52 -2.83 -19.66
CA TYR A 83 17.50 -3.91 -19.78
C TYR A 83 18.47 -3.64 -20.92
N ASP A 84 17.95 -3.24 -22.08
CA ASP A 84 18.76 -2.93 -23.26
C ASP A 84 19.68 -1.71 -23.01
N GLU A 85 19.17 -0.68 -22.32
CA GLU A 85 19.94 0.48 -21.86
C GLU A 85 21.12 0.07 -20.97
N LEU A 86 20.89 -0.80 -19.98
CA LEU A 86 21.91 -1.19 -19.00
C LEU A 86 22.95 -2.18 -19.55
N ASN A 87 22.58 -2.99 -20.55
CA ASN A 87 23.44 -4.04 -21.09
C ASN A 87 24.04 -3.71 -22.47
N ASN A 88 23.71 -2.54 -23.02
CA ASN A 88 24.15 -2.06 -24.35
C ASN A 88 23.88 -3.05 -25.50
N LYS A 89 22.96 -4.01 -25.33
CA LYS A 89 22.64 -5.04 -26.32
C LYS A 89 21.18 -5.49 -26.19
N PRO A 90 20.36 -5.37 -27.25
CA PRO A 90 19.01 -5.88 -27.24
C PRO A 90 19.01 -7.41 -27.19
N LYS A 91 18.41 -7.98 -26.13
CA LYS A 91 18.24 -9.44 -26.04
C LYS A 91 16.89 -9.86 -26.58
N LYS A 92 16.89 -10.25 -27.86
CA LYS A 92 15.72 -10.90 -28.48
C LYS A 92 15.33 -12.12 -27.63
N ASN A 93 14.04 -12.24 -27.31
CA ASN A 93 13.43 -13.40 -26.63
C ASN A 93 13.70 -13.58 -25.12
N ILE A 94 14.11 -12.53 -24.38
CA ILE A 94 14.03 -12.61 -22.91
C ILE A 94 12.56 -12.60 -22.46
N THR A 95 12.16 -13.48 -21.54
CA THR A 95 10.79 -13.59 -21.04
C THR A 95 10.54 -12.60 -19.89
N LEU A 96 9.27 -12.22 -19.65
CA LEU A 96 8.89 -11.35 -18.53
C LEU A 96 9.42 -11.87 -17.18
N GLN A 97 9.31 -13.17 -16.91
CA GLN A 97 9.81 -13.77 -15.68
C GLN A 97 11.32 -13.58 -15.50
N LYS A 98 12.11 -13.75 -16.58
CA LYS A 98 13.57 -13.57 -16.54
C LYS A 98 13.92 -12.11 -16.30
N LEU A 99 13.19 -11.17 -16.90
CA LEU A 99 13.36 -9.73 -16.66
C LEU A 99 13.07 -9.38 -15.19
N LEU A 100 11.91 -9.79 -14.66
CA LEU A 100 11.52 -9.51 -13.28
C LEU A 100 12.56 -10.04 -12.28
N LYS A 101 13.01 -11.29 -12.45
CA LYS A 101 14.06 -11.88 -11.61
C LYS A 101 15.39 -11.13 -11.72
N TRP A 102 15.77 -10.73 -12.94
CA TRP A 102 17.01 -9.98 -13.16
C TRP A 102 16.98 -8.63 -12.45
N PHE A 103 15.91 -7.84 -12.62
CA PHE A 103 15.78 -6.53 -11.98
C PHE A 103 15.68 -6.61 -10.46
N LEU A 104 14.98 -7.62 -9.93
CA LEU A 104 14.93 -7.91 -8.50
C LEU A 104 16.33 -8.20 -7.95
N HIS A 105 17.06 -9.14 -8.56
CA HIS A 105 18.40 -9.53 -8.13
C HIS A 105 19.41 -8.37 -8.21
N ASN A 106 19.22 -7.46 -9.16
CA ASN A 106 20.07 -6.28 -9.34
C ASN A 106 19.62 -5.06 -8.53
N GLY A 107 18.66 -5.20 -7.61
CA GLY A 107 18.23 -4.12 -6.69
C GLY A 107 17.44 -2.99 -7.33
N TYR A 108 16.81 -3.24 -8.49
CA TYR A 108 15.95 -2.26 -9.17
C TYR A 108 14.53 -2.21 -8.60
N PHE A 109 14.13 -3.23 -7.84
CA PHE A 109 12.83 -3.26 -7.17
C PHE A 109 12.97 -3.22 -5.66
N GLU A 110 11.92 -2.77 -5.00
CA GLU A 110 11.73 -2.92 -3.56
C GLU A 110 10.89 -4.18 -3.30
N PRO A 111 11.49 -5.29 -2.84
CA PRO A 111 10.73 -6.50 -2.56
C PRO A 111 9.91 -6.27 -1.29
N THR A 112 8.64 -5.91 -1.46
CA THR A 112 7.63 -5.94 -0.39
C THR A 112 6.96 -7.32 -0.35
N ASN A 113 6.67 -7.90 -1.52
CA ASN A 113 6.17 -9.27 -1.64
C ASN A 113 6.72 -9.96 -2.91
N PRO A 114 7.68 -10.90 -2.79
CA PRO A 114 8.22 -11.63 -3.95
C PRO A 114 7.17 -12.41 -4.76
N GLN A 115 6.05 -12.82 -4.16
CA GLN A 115 4.99 -13.58 -4.82
C GLN A 115 4.29 -12.74 -5.90
N ILE A 116 4.35 -11.41 -5.80
CA ILE A 116 3.71 -10.50 -6.73
C ILE A 116 4.25 -10.67 -8.15
N TYR A 117 5.53 -11.03 -8.30
CA TYR A 117 6.16 -11.24 -9.59
C TYR A 117 5.61 -12.49 -10.30
N ASP A 118 5.37 -13.56 -9.54
CA ASP A 118 4.76 -14.77 -10.07
C ASP A 118 3.28 -14.56 -10.38
N GLN A 119 2.56 -13.78 -9.56
CA GLN A 119 1.16 -13.42 -9.83
C GLN A 119 1.01 -12.64 -11.14
N LEU A 120 1.84 -11.62 -11.39
CA LEU A 120 1.80 -10.86 -12.64
C LEU A 120 2.04 -11.76 -13.86
N ARG A 121 2.95 -12.74 -13.75
CA ARG A 121 3.21 -13.74 -14.79
C ARG A 121 1.98 -14.63 -15.03
N LEU A 122 1.37 -15.13 -13.97
CA LEU A 122 0.18 -15.99 -14.06
C LEU A 122 -1.00 -15.25 -14.68
N ILE A 123 -1.26 -14.01 -14.26
CA ILE A 123 -2.30 -13.14 -14.83
C ILE A 123 -2.05 -12.92 -16.31
N ARG A 124 -0.83 -12.51 -16.68
CA ARG A 124 -0.45 -12.28 -18.09
C ARG A 124 -0.70 -13.52 -18.93
N ASN A 125 -0.22 -14.68 -18.48
CA ASN A 125 -0.37 -15.91 -19.23
C ASN A 125 -1.84 -16.35 -19.31
N GLY A 126 -2.58 -16.23 -18.22
CA GLY A 126 -4.02 -16.54 -18.19
C GLY A 126 -4.80 -15.69 -19.18
N LYS A 127 -4.60 -14.36 -19.19
CA LYS A 127 -5.31 -13.47 -20.12
C LYS A 127 -4.88 -13.64 -21.59
N VAL A 128 -3.63 -14.00 -21.85
CA VAL A 128 -3.15 -14.27 -23.23
C VAL A 128 -3.67 -15.62 -23.75
N HIS A 129 -3.88 -16.59 -22.87
CA HIS A 129 -4.30 -17.96 -23.21
C HIS A 129 -5.72 -18.26 -22.74
N ASP A 130 -6.59 -17.24 -22.60
CA ASP A 130 -7.85 -17.35 -21.86
C ASP A 130 -8.81 -18.38 -22.48
N THR A 131 -8.77 -19.60 -21.93
CA THR A 131 -9.69 -20.70 -22.26
C THR A 131 -10.94 -20.70 -21.40
N ASN A 132 -10.96 -19.91 -20.31
CA ASN A 132 -11.97 -20.01 -19.27
C ASN A 132 -12.96 -18.84 -19.28
N HIS A 133 -12.74 -17.84 -20.14
CA HIS A 133 -13.61 -16.67 -20.34
C HIS A 133 -14.00 -15.98 -19.01
N SER A 134 -13.08 -15.97 -18.03
CA SER A 134 -13.36 -15.45 -16.70
C SER A 134 -12.84 -14.02 -16.51
N PHE A 135 -13.67 -13.20 -15.87
CA PHE A 135 -13.33 -11.84 -15.48
C PHE A 135 -12.78 -11.84 -14.06
N GLY A 136 -11.64 -11.18 -13.85
CA GLY A 136 -11.09 -11.01 -12.51
C GLY A 136 -11.81 -9.92 -11.74
N GLY A 137 -12.31 -8.91 -12.46
CA GLY A 137 -13.14 -7.84 -11.90
C GLY A 137 -12.40 -7.10 -10.79
N ILE A 138 -13.09 -6.86 -9.67
CA ILE A 138 -12.54 -6.03 -8.59
C ILE A 138 -11.31 -6.67 -7.92
N ALA A 139 -11.18 -8.00 -7.91
CA ALA A 139 -9.99 -8.65 -7.37
C ALA A 139 -8.70 -8.21 -8.09
N PHE A 140 -8.82 -7.68 -9.32
CA PHE A 140 -7.72 -7.19 -10.13
C PHE A 140 -7.47 -5.69 -10.02
N LEU A 141 -8.36 -4.92 -9.40
CA LEU A 141 -8.22 -3.47 -9.25
C LEU A 141 -6.90 -3.09 -8.58
N SER A 142 -6.57 -3.69 -7.43
CA SER A 142 -5.30 -3.44 -6.73
C SER A 142 -4.08 -3.90 -7.53
N LYS A 143 -4.25 -4.85 -8.45
CA LYS A 143 -3.18 -5.39 -9.30
C LYS A 143 -2.85 -4.49 -10.48
N VAL A 144 -3.77 -3.60 -10.92
CA VAL A 144 -3.50 -2.62 -11.99
C VAL A 144 -2.35 -1.69 -11.60
N LEU A 145 -2.26 -1.37 -10.32
CA LEU A 145 -1.30 -0.42 -9.77
C LEU A 145 0.10 -1.03 -9.56
N THR A 146 0.20 -2.36 -9.43
CA THR A 146 1.49 -3.03 -9.22
C THR A 146 2.46 -2.80 -10.40
N PRO A 147 2.09 -3.00 -11.68
CA PRO A 147 2.95 -2.64 -12.79
C PRO A 147 3.47 -1.20 -12.74
N LEU A 148 2.63 -0.24 -12.35
CA LEU A 148 3.02 1.16 -12.25
C LEU A 148 4.11 1.36 -11.19
N GLN A 149 3.92 0.76 -10.01
CA GLN A 149 4.92 0.80 -8.94
C GLN A 149 6.26 0.21 -9.38
N LEU A 150 6.25 -0.92 -10.08
CA LEU A 150 7.48 -1.56 -10.57
C LEU A 150 8.18 -0.71 -11.63
N ILE A 151 7.44 0.01 -12.48
CA ILE A 151 8.02 0.97 -13.42
C ILE A 151 8.61 2.17 -12.66
N ASN A 152 7.91 2.71 -11.67
CA ASN A 152 8.43 3.81 -10.87
C ASN A 152 9.71 3.42 -10.11
N ASP A 153 9.74 2.19 -9.59
CA ASP A 153 10.96 1.58 -9.07
C ASP A 153 12.04 1.50 -10.14
N LEU A 154 11.73 0.95 -11.31
CA LEU A 154 12.70 0.73 -12.39
C LEU A 154 13.49 1.99 -12.80
N TYR A 155 12.83 3.16 -12.77
CA TYR A 155 13.40 4.45 -13.17
C TYR A 155 13.79 5.36 -11.98
N GLU A 156 13.68 4.87 -10.76
CA GLU A 156 14.15 5.57 -9.56
C GLU A 156 15.65 5.30 -9.30
N ASP A 157 16.31 6.27 -8.65
CA ASP A 157 17.68 6.14 -8.16
C ASP A 157 17.86 4.89 -7.28
N LYS A 158 18.79 4.03 -7.69
CA LYS A 158 19.06 2.75 -7.06
C LYS A 158 19.68 2.89 -5.66
N GLU A 159 20.53 3.89 -5.45
CA GLU A 159 21.18 4.10 -4.15
C GLU A 159 20.20 4.71 -3.14
N LEU A 160 19.32 5.62 -3.56
CA LEU A 160 18.21 6.08 -2.71
C LEU A 160 17.31 4.92 -2.29
N ARG A 161 16.98 4.00 -3.20
CA ARG A 161 16.16 2.83 -2.89
C ARG A 161 16.85 1.89 -1.90
N LYS A 162 18.13 1.59 -2.09
CA LYS A 162 18.91 0.76 -1.14
C LYS A 162 18.94 1.39 0.25
N LYS A 163 19.22 2.69 0.35
CA LYS A 163 19.22 3.42 1.62
C LYS A 163 17.86 3.32 2.32
N ARG A 164 16.77 3.54 1.57
CA ARG A 164 15.39 3.39 2.06
C ARG A 164 15.12 1.98 2.59
N GLN A 165 15.52 0.95 1.84
CA GLN A 165 15.29 -0.45 2.23
C GLN A 165 16.03 -0.80 3.52
N GLU A 166 17.29 -0.39 3.63
CA GLU A 166 18.10 -0.64 4.81
C GLU A 166 17.53 0.11 6.03
N GLU A 167 17.18 1.38 5.88
CA GLU A 167 16.53 2.17 6.94
C GLU A 167 15.19 1.54 7.37
N ARG A 168 14.33 1.17 6.41
CA ARG A 168 13.07 0.47 6.70
C ARG A 168 13.32 -0.83 7.47
N LYS A 169 14.33 -1.62 7.08
CA LYS A 169 14.67 -2.88 7.74
C LYS A 169 15.13 -2.65 9.17
N GLN A 170 16.04 -1.69 9.38
CA GLN A 170 16.55 -1.33 10.71
C GLN A 170 15.43 -0.84 11.63
N LEU A 171 14.59 0.07 11.15
CA LEU A 171 13.46 0.61 11.91
C LEU A 171 12.39 -0.44 12.22
N THR A 172 12.09 -1.31 11.25
CA THR A 172 11.12 -2.41 11.46
C THR A 172 11.64 -3.37 12.52
N HIS A 173 12.92 -3.75 12.44
CA HIS A 173 13.54 -4.60 13.44
C HIS A 173 13.53 -3.94 14.83
N HIS A 174 13.88 -2.65 14.90
CA HIS A 174 13.78 -1.86 16.12
C HIS A 174 12.36 -1.92 16.71
N PHE A 175 11.31 -1.59 15.95
CA PHE A 175 9.95 -1.64 16.48
C PHE A 175 9.52 -3.05 16.93
N GLN A 176 9.90 -4.09 16.20
CA GLN A 176 9.59 -5.48 16.57
C GLN A 176 10.24 -5.89 17.90
N GLU A 177 11.48 -5.49 18.15
CA GLU A 177 12.18 -5.79 19.40
C GLU A 177 11.64 -4.96 20.57
N GLN A 178 11.38 -3.67 20.33
CA GLN A 178 11.05 -2.74 21.40
C GLN A 178 9.58 -2.76 21.82
N LEU A 179 8.68 -3.30 20.98
CA LEU A 179 7.22 -3.33 21.20
C LEU A 179 6.67 -4.74 21.48
N ILE A 180 7.51 -5.70 21.89
CA ILE A 180 7.07 -7.07 22.21
C ILE A 180 6.01 -7.10 23.34
N ASP A 181 6.10 -6.13 24.25
CA ASP A 181 5.18 -5.90 25.36
C ASP A 181 4.29 -4.66 25.13
N GLY A 182 4.07 -4.32 23.87
CA GLY A 182 3.27 -3.16 23.46
C GLY A 182 4.00 -1.83 23.64
N GLY A 183 3.27 -0.74 23.40
CA GLY A 183 3.78 0.62 23.52
C GLY A 183 2.69 1.62 23.84
N ILE A 184 3.09 2.86 24.09
CA ILE A 184 2.20 4.00 24.23
C ILE A 184 2.43 4.96 23.08
N LEU A 185 1.38 5.22 22.31
CA LEU A 185 1.35 6.28 21.30
C LEU A 185 0.72 7.54 21.90
N HIS A 186 1.47 8.62 21.92
CA HIS A 186 0.99 9.98 22.13
C HIS A 186 0.81 10.65 20.78
N PHE A 187 -0.39 11.12 20.49
CA PHE A 187 -0.73 11.82 19.25
C PHE A 187 -1.77 12.91 19.54
N GLY A 188 -1.37 14.18 19.39
CA GLY A 188 -2.18 15.31 19.85
C GLY A 188 -2.51 15.17 21.34
N ASN A 189 -3.80 15.21 21.69
CA ASN A 189 -4.28 15.00 23.06
C ASN A 189 -4.61 13.53 23.40
N GLN A 190 -4.33 12.60 22.48
CA GLN A 190 -4.64 11.19 22.66
C GLN A 190 -3.43 10.43 23.19
N LYS A 191 -3.68 9.54 24.16
CA LYS A 191 -2.73 8.53 24.66
C LYS A 191 -3.35 7.16 24.41
N LEU A 192 -2.72 6.36 23.56
CA LEU A 192 -3.22 5.05 23.15
C LEU A 192 -2.23 3.96 23.53
N ILE A 193 -2.73 2.84 24.08
CA ILE A 193 -1.95 1.61 24.21
C ILE A 193 -1.97 0.93 22.83
N ILE A 194 -0.80 0.53 22.34
CA ILE A 194 -0.65 -0.09 21.03
C ILE A 194 -0.06 -1.49 21.16
N MET A 195 -0.46 -2.37 20.25
CA MET A 195 0.12 -3.71 20.14
C MET A 195 1.41 -3.73 19.33
N GLY A 196 1.59 -2.77 18.43
CA GLY A 196 2.77 -2.73 17.57
C GLY A 196 2.74 -1.59 16.57
N ALA A 197 3.90 -1.39 15.95
CA ALA A 197 4.10 -0.42 14.88
C ALA A 197 4.99 -1.02 13.79
N TRP A 198 4.71 -0.67 12.54
CA TRP A 198 5.45 -1.12 11.36
C TRP A 198 5.83 0.07 10.50
N VAL A 199 7.05 0.05 9.96
CA VAL A 199 7.44 1.04 8.96
C VAL A 199 6.84 0.66 7.62
N ALA A 200 5.84 1.42 7.19
CA ALA A 200 5.29 1.28 5.85
C ALA A 200 6.26 1.86 4.81
N PHE A 201 6.78 3.07 5.00
CA PHE A 201 7.62 3.71 3.98
C PHE A 201 8.56 4.77 4.56
N VAL A 202 9.75 4.88 3.98
CA VAL A 202 10.66 6.01 4.22
C VAL A 202 10.79 6.80 2.91
N ASN A 203 10.25 8.01 2.88
CA ASN A 203 10.39 8.90 1.73
C ASN A 203 11.66 9.73 1.87
N ASN A 204 12.73 9.25 1.25
CA ASN A 204 14.02 9.93 1.15
C ASN A 204 14.21 10.67 -0.19
N LYS A 205 13.12 10.90 -0.95
CA LYS A 205 13.14 11.73 -2.17
C LYS A 205 12.84 13.20 -1.88
N SER A 206 12.15 13.47 -0.76
CA SER A 206 11.82 14.82 -0.31
C SER A 206 12.75 15.28 0.81
N TYR A 207 12.88 16.59 0.95
CA TYR A 207 13.42 17.21 2.15
C TYR A 207 12.34 18.08 2.80
N PRO A 208 12.00 17.89 4.10
CA PRO A 208 12.58 16.88 4.99
C PRO A 208 12.24 15.43 4.58
N ILE A 209 13.08 14.48 5.01
CA ILE A 209 12.79 13.05 4.89
C ILE A 209 11.55 12.75 5.73
N THR A 210 10.66 11.92 5.22
CA THR A 210 9.45 11.52 5.96
C THR A 210 9.38 10.03 6.21
N LEU A 211 8.86 9.66 7.38
CA LEU A 211 8.64 8.28 7.82
C LEU A 211 7.15 8.01 7.92
N THR A 212 6.66 7.03 7.18
CA THR A 212 5.28 6.52 7.32
C THR A 212 5.30 5.28 8.20
N VAL A 213 4.59 5.35 9.31
CA VAL A 213 4.38 4.22 10.22
C VAL A 213 2.91 3.84 10.26
N VAL A 214 2.66 2.54 10.36
CA VAL A 214 1.34 1.97 10.64
C VAL A 214 1.37 1.48 12.07
N VAL A 215 0.47 2.01 12.88
CA VAL A 215 0.35 1.70 14.31
C VAL A 215 -0.95 0.97 14.54
N LEU A 216 -0.92 -0.11 15.31
CA LEU A 216 -2.11 -0.86 15.70
C LEU A 216 -2.41 -0.61 17.18
N PRO A 217 -3.44 0.19 17.52
CA PRO A 217 -3.96 0.26 18.88
C PRO A 217 -4.46 -1.10 19.36
N ILE A 218 -4.48 -1.31 20.67
CA ILE A 218 -5.27 -2.41 21.24
C ILE A 218 -6.76 -2.17 20.94
N PHE A 219 -7.53 -3.24 20.85
CA PHE A 219 -8.96 -3.22 20.48
C PHE A 219 -9.74 -4.19 21.35
N ASP A 220 -11.07 -4.04 21.43
CA ASP A 220 -11.92 -5.02 22.10
C ASP A 220 -11.99 -6.32 21.27
N PRO A 221 -11.48 -7.46 21.78
CA PRO A 221 -11.51 -8.73 21.05
C PRO A 221 -12.90 -9.38 21.04
N THR A 222 -13.82 -8.97 21.92
CA THR A 222 -15.14 -9.63 22.14
C THR A 222 -15.97 -9.79 20.87
N PRO A 223 -16.06 -8.79 19.96
CA PRO A 223 -16.83 -8.97 18.73
C PRO A 223 -16.27 -10.08 17.83
N TYR A 224 -14.94 -10.23 17.74
CA TYR A 224 -14.31 -11.28 16.95
C TYR A 224 -14.58 -12.67 17.52
N LEU A 225 -14.54 -12.81 18.84
CA LEU A 225 -14.87 -14.06 19.53
C LEU A 225 -16.34 -14.46 19.39
N THR A 226 -17.21 -13.51 19.07
CA THR A 226 -18.66 -13.71 18.95
C THR A 226 -19.16 -13.68 17.50
N ASN A 227 -18.26 -13.76 16.51
CA ASN A 227 -18.56 -13.63 15.07
C ASN A 227 -19.36 -12.36 14.71
N LYS A 228 -19.22 -11.31 15.52
CA LYS A 228 -19.72 -9.98 15.21
C LYS A 228 -18.64 -9.22 14.44
N THR A 229 -19.07 -8.45 13.45
CA THR A 229 -18.16 -7.56 12.72
C THR A 229 -17.61 -6.50 13.67
N SER A 230 -16.31 -6.56 13.93
CA SER A 230 -15.52 -5.45 14.48
C SER A 230 -14.53 -4.98 13.44
N SER A 231 -14.25 -3.68 13.48
CA SER A 231 -13.15 -3.06 12.75
C SER A 231 -12.15 -2.56 13.78
N PHE A 232 -10.99 -3.22 13.92
CA PHE A 232 -9.81 -2.50 14.38
C PHE A 232 -9.28 -1.69 13.20
N LEU A 233 -9.01 -0.40 13.43
CA LEU A 233 -8.51 0.49 12.39
C LEU A 233 -7.04 0.81 12.67
N PRO A 234 -6.10 0.35 11.83
CA PRO A 234 -4.72 0.78 11.94
C PRO A 234 -4.63 2.30 11.77
N ILE A 235 -3.82 2.94 12.61
CA ILE A 235 -3.52 4.36 12.53
C ILE A 235 -2.28 4.52 11.66
N LYS A 236 -2.41 5.25 10.56
CA LYS A 236 -1.28 5.60 9.71
C LYS A 236 -0.80 7.00 10.08
N LEU A 237 0.47 7.10 10.46
CA LEU A 237 1.12 8.36 10.80
C LEU A 237 2.26 8.63 9.83
N THR A 238 2.48 9.90 9.52
CA THR A 238 3.50 10.32 8.55
C THR A 238 4.27 11.45 9.15
N LEU A 239 5.51 11.15 9.52
CA LEU A 239 6.31 12.00 10.36
C LEU A 239 7.39 12.66 9.53
N TYR A 240 7.60 13.95 9.78
CA TYR A 240 8.82 14.65 9.40
C TYR A 240 9.57 15.08 10.66
N ASN A 241 10.85 15.45 10.52
CA ASN A 241 11.74 15.77 11.64
C ASN A 241 11.71 14.69 12.73
N TYR A 242 11.68 13.42 12.31
CA TYR A 242 11.55 12.31 13.25
C TYR A 242 12.90 11.97 13.87
N TYR A 243 12.85 11.49 15.11
CA TYR A 243 13.94 10.94 15.87
C TYR A 243 13.58 9.52 16.30
N VAL A 244 14.50 8.58 16.10
CA VAL A 244 14.36 7.19 16.56
C VAL A 244 15.38 7.01 17.66
N GLY A 245 14.87 6.82 18.88
CA GLY A 245 15.66 6.80 20.11
C GLY A 245 16.01 5.41 20.60
N GLY A 246 16.72 5.36 21.73
CA GLY A 246 16.90 4.17 22.54
C GLY A 246 16.31 4.37 23.94
N GLY A 247 15.96 3.28 24.61
CA GLY A 247 15.34 3.31 25.94
C GLY A 247 13.83 3.50 25.87
N ASP A 248 13.32 4.54 26.54
CA ASP A 248 11.89 4.77 26.71
C ASP A 248 11.21 5.37 25.47
N ILE A 249 11.91 6.23 24.73
CA ILE A 249 11.41 6.88 23.51
C ILE A 249 11.86 6.07 22.30
N LEU A 250 10.89 5.52 21.56
CA LEU A 250 11.14 4.68 20.40
C LEU A 250 11.06 5.48 19.10
N LEU A 251 10.11 6.42 19.03
CA LEU A 251 9.94 7.30 17.89
C LEU A 251 9.34 8.63 18.35
N GLU A 252 9.86 9.73 17.87
CA GLU A 252 9.28 11.06 18.03
C GLU A 252 9.30 11.76 16.67
N GLY A 253 8.34 12.63 16.38
CA GLY A 253 8.30 13.40 15.14
C GLY A 253 7.03 14.23 15.02
N ILE A 254 6.86 14.92 13.88
CA ILE A 254 5.69 15.78 13.65
C ILE A 254 4.85 15.17 12.53
N ASN A 255 3.56 14.98 12.79
CA ASN A 255 2.62 14.47 11.79
C ASN A 255 2.43 15.51 10.67
N ILE A 256 2.63 15.11 9.41
CA ILE A 256 2.49 16.01 8.25
C ILE A 256 1.06 16.47 8.00
N GLU A 257 0.06 15.65 8.36
CA GLU A 257 -1.35 15.92 8.10
C GLU A 257 -1.95 16.83 9.18
N THR A 258 -1.58 16.63 10.46
CA THR A 258 -2.13 17.42 11.59
C THR A 258 -1.19 18.48 12.15
N ASN A 259 0.10 18.43 11.79
CA ASN A 259 1.17 19.23 12.38
C ASN A 259 1.33 19.07 13.90
N GLU A 260 0.85 17.96 14.45
CA GLU A 260 0.95 17.63 15.88
C GLU A 260 2.19 16.77 16.17
N SER A 261 2.72 16.90 17.39
CA SER A 261 3.77 16.01 17.87
C SER A 261 3.24 14.58 18.04
N VAL A 262 4.02 13.63 17.57
CA VAL A 262 3.82 12.19 17.74
C VAL A 262 4.98 11.67 18.56
N LYS A 263 4.67 10.93 19.62
CA LYS A 263 5.66 10.25 20.44
C LYS A 263 5.23 8.83 20.75
N LEU A 264 6.06 7.87 20.39
CA LEU A 264 5.90 6.46 20.68
C LEU A 264 6.91 6.06 21.75
N THR A 265 6.43 5.49 22.85
CA THR A 265 7.25 5.02 23.96
C THR A 265 6.96 3.57 24.31
N ARG A 266 7.86 2.97 25.10
CA ARG A 266 7.53 1.74 25.81
C ARG A 266 6.45 1.99 26.87
N ILE A 267 5.80 0.91 27.31
CA ILE A 267 4.90 0.96 28.46
C ILE A 267 5.74 0.95 29.74
N ILE A 268 5.79 2.08 30.45
CA ILE A 268 6.54 2.22 31.72
C ILE A 268 5.60 2.09 32.93
N GLU A 269 4.40 2.66 32.81
CA GLU A 269 3.40 2.65 33.89
C GLU A 269 2.80 1.26 34.06
N GLN A 270 2.93 0.69 35.27
CA GLN A 270 2.42 -0.64 35.63
C GLN A 270 0.95 -0.84 35.27
N ILE A 271 0.11 0.17 35.48
CA ILE A 271 -1.33 0.11 35.15
C ILE A 271 -1.59 -0.12 33.65
N ASN A 272 -0.78 0.50 32.77
CA ASN A 272 -0.91 0.30 31.33
C ASN A 272 -0.36 -1.07 30.92
N MET A 273 0.67 -1.56 31.62
CA MET A 273 1.21 -2.90 31.41
C MET A 273 0.18 -3.98 31.77
N GLU A 274 -0.52 -3.81 32.88
CA GLU A 274 -1.62 -4.70 33.28
C GLU A 274 -2.78 -4.67 32.28
N LYS A 275 -3.19 -3.48 31.81
CA LYS A 275 -4.17 -3.34 30.73
C LYS A 275 -3.73 -4.07 29.46
N PHE A 276 -2.48 -3.90 29.05
CA PHE A 276 -1.93 -4.56 27.87
C PHE A 276 -1.89 -6.08 28.03
N ASN A 277 -1.43 -6.59 29.17
CA ASN A 277 -1.34 -8.03 29.43
C ASN A 277 -2.72 -8.69 29.50
N SER A 278 -3.70 -8.03 30.12
CA SER A 278 -5.10 -8.49 30.13
C SER A 278 -5.68 -8.55 28.71
N TRP A 279 -5.45 -7.52 27.91
CA TRP A 279 -5.81 -7.52 26.50
C TRP A 279 -5.10 -8.62 25.71
N LYS A 280 -3.79 -8.78 25.87
CA LYS A 280 -2.97 -9.78 25.17
C LYS A 280 -3.48 -11.19 25.44
N ALA A 281 -3.82 -11.51 26.69
CA ALA A 281 -4.38 -12.82 27.06
C ALA A 281 -5.73 -13.12 26.39
N THR A 282 -6.55 -12.09 26.13
CA THR A 282 -7.85 -12.24 25.46
C THR A 282 -7.76 -12.20 23.94
N ALA A 283 -6.81 -11.44 23.39
CA ALA A 283 -6.61 -11.27 21.96
C ALA A 283 -5.69 -12.32 21.31
N GLU A 284 -4.86 -13.02 22.08
CA GLU A 284 -3.89 -14.01 21.59
C GLU A 284 -4.48 -15.09 20.66
N PRO A 285 -5.67 -15.68 20.93
CA PRO A 285 -6.29 -16.63 20.02
C PRO A 285 -6.60 -16.02 18.64
N ILE A 286 -6.99 -14.74 18.59
CA ILE A 286 -7.35 -14.03 17.36
C ILE A 286 -6.08 -13.66 16.58
N ILE A 287 -5.03 -13.21 17.28
CA ILE A 287 -3.77 -12.77 16.67
C ILE A 287 -3.00 -13.94 16.05
N LYS A 288 -3.07 -15.13 16.67
CA LYS A 288 -2.42 -16.35 16.16
C LYS A 288 -3.10 -16.95 14.93
N GLU A 289 -4.33 -16.55 14.61
CA GLU A 289 -4.94 -16.94 13.34
C GLU A 289 -4.31 -16.14 12.18
N PRO A 290 -3.52 -16.79 11.29
CA PRO A 290 -2.71 -16.11 10.28
C PRO A 290 -3.54 -15.32 9.25
N PHE A 291 -4.85 -15.54 9.19
CA PHE A 291 -5.74 -14.95 8.19
C PHE A 291 -6.23 -13.53 8.52
N HIS A 292 -6.27 -13.10 9.79
CA HIS A 292 -6.98 -11.84 10.12
C HIS A 292 -6.07 -10.62 10.26
N LEU A 293 -4.93 -10.72 10.94
CA LEU A 293 -4.06 -9.56 11.18
C LEU A 293 -2.98 -9.37 10.11
N GLY A 294 -2.34 -10.46 9.66
CA GLY A 294 -1.29 -10.40 8.62
C GLY A 294 -1.80 -9.80 7.30
N LEU A 295 -2.98 -10.24 6.84
CA LEU A 295 -3.63 -9.67 5.66
C LEU A 295 -4.05 -8.21 5.87
N SER A 296 -4.48 -7.81 7.07
CA SER A 296 -4.89 -6.42 7.32
C SER A 296 -3.71 -5.45 7.31
N VAL A 297 -2.57 -5.85 7.88
CA VAL A 297 -1.37 -5.01 7.97
C VAL A 297 -0.66 -5.00 6.62
N ASP A 298 -0.48 -6.15 5.97
CA ASP A 298 0.13 -6.21 4.64
C ASP A 298 -0.77 -5.57 3.57
N SER A 299 -2.10 -5.68 3.66
CA SER A 299 -3.03 -4.97 2.78
C SER A 299 -3.02 -3.48 3.07
N ALA A 300 -3.07 -3.05 4.34
CA ALA A 300 -2.99 -1.63 4.69
C ALA A 300 -1.66 -1.03 4.23
N ILE A 301 -0.55 -1.73 4.46
CA ILE A 301 0.78 -1.34 4.00
C ILE A 301 0.83 -1.34 2.47
N SER A 302 0.28 -2.35 1.79
CA SER A 302 0.24 -2.42 0.33
C SER A 302 -0.60 -1.28 -0.26
N ASP A 303 -1.79 -1.02 0.26
CA ASP A 303 -2.65 0.10 -0.15
C ASP A 303 -1.97 1.45 0.11
N LEU A 304 -1.21 1.56 1.21
CA LEU A 304 -0.39 2.73 1.51
C LEU A 304 0.77 2.90 0.51
N PHE A 305 1.45 1.82 0.12
CA PHE A 305 2.47 1.84 -0.92
C PHE A 305 1.90 2.26 -2.27
N LEU A 306 0.67 1.84 -2.59
CA LEU A 306 -0.02 2.16 -3.84
C LEU A 306 -0.40 3.64 -3.90
N LYS A 307 -0.86 4.24 -2.79
CA LYS A 307 -1.34 5.63 -2.75
C LYS A 307 -0.28 6.71 -2.52
N ARG A 308 0.99 6.38 -2.21
CA ARG A 308 1.97 7.38 -1.70
C ARG A 308 3.24 7.61 -2.48
N ARG A 309 3.60 6.77 -3.45
CA ARG A 309 4.72 7.11 -4.34
C ARG A 309 4.37 8.28 -5.29
N GLU A 310 3.18 8.86 -5.16
CA GLU A 310 2.55 9.84 -6.04
C GLU A 310 2.72 11.30 -5.61
N CYS A 311 3.22 11.60 -4.40
CA CYS A 311 3.18 12.98 -3.86
C CYS A 311 4.56 13.57 -3.56
N ASN A 312 5.06 14.43 -4.44
CA ASN A 312 5.97 15.52 -4.08
C ASN A 312 5.10 16.70 -3.61
N LEU A 313 5.08 16.96 -2.30
CA LEU A 313 4.54 18.15 -1.62
C LEU A 313 3.06 18.51 -1.92
N ASN A 314 2.23 18.48 -0.87
CA ASN A 314 0.88 19.08 -0.78
C ASN A 314 -0.35 18.27 -1.26
N CYS A 315 -0.47 16.98 -0.92
CA CYS A 315 -1.78 16.31 -0.92
C CYS A 315 -2.14 15.81 0.49
N VAL A 316 -3.16 16.44 1.09
CA VAL A 316 -3.86 15.94 2.27
C VAL A 316 -4.77 14.81 1.81
N ILE A 317 -4.36 13.56 2.03
CA ILE A 317 -5.21 12.39 1.74
C ILE A 317 -5.95 12.05 3.02
N SER A 318 -7.25 12.31 3.05
CA SER A 318 -8.15 11.85 4.10
C SER A 318 -8.16 10.32 4.11
N PHE A 319 -7.67 9.74 5.20
CA PHE A 319 -8.07 8.39 5.60
C PHE A 319 -9.54 8.46 5.96
N PHE A 320 -10.39 7.67 5.30
CA PHE A 320 -11.73 7.45 5.81
C PHE A 320 -11.61 6.53 7.04
N PRO A 321 -11.97 6.99 8.25
CA PRO A 321 -12.40 6.05 9.25
C PRO A 321 -13.71 5.44 8.74
N PHE A 322 -13.91 4.14 8.98
CA PHE A 322 -15.28 3.68 9.20
C PHE A 322 -15.79 4.53 10.37
N THR A 323 -16.67 5.49 10.09
CA THR A 323 -17.26 6.36 11.12
C THR A 323 -18.24 5.53 11.95
N GLY A 324 -17.68 4.73 12.85
CA GLY A 324 -18.33 4.29 14.08
C GLY A 324 -17.69 5.05 15.25
N PRO A 325 -18.44 5.34 16.33
CA PRO A 325 -17.90 6.01 17.49
C PRO A 325 -16.73 5.20 18.06
N VAL A 326 -15.54 5.80 18.11
CA VAL A 326 -14.41 5.28 18.86
C VAL A 326 -14.81 5.37 20.33
N GLY A 327 -15.11 4.23 20.95
CA GLY A 327 -15.35 4.15 22.38
C GLY A 327 -14.08 4.61 23.11
N VAL A 328 -14.15 5.78 23.74
CA VAL A 328 -13.16 6.20 24.73
C VAL A 328 -13.35 5.29 25.94
N LEU A 329 -12.45 4.33 26.13
CA LEU A 329 -12.32 3.62 27.40
C LEU A 329 -11.59 4.56 28.36
N VAL A 330 -12.34 5.13 29.30
CA VAL A 330 -11.83 5.81 30.50
C VAL A 330 -11.13 4.78 31.40
#